data_AF-A0A0Q4F0I4-F1
#
_entry.id   AF-A0A0Q4F0I4-F1
#
_cell.length_a   1.000
_cell.length_b   1.000
_cell.length_c   1.000
_cell.angle_alpha   90.00
_cell.angle_beta   90.00
_cell.angle_gamma   90.00
#
_symmetry.space_group_name_H-M   'P 1'
#
loop_
_entity.id
_entity.type
_entity.pdbx_description
1 polymer ?
#
loop_
_entity_poly.entity_id
_entity_poly.type
_entity_poly.pdbx_seq_one_letter_code
_entity_poly.pdbx_strand_id
1 'polypeptide(L)'
;MDQYKPLQTNPTSVPVLAFNTFAPSHLLHETARSRVRIGTELLETLSAKADSQNLHHLVTAALVSLRDGLDMMGEIQRRLDAQAEQPV
;
A
#
# COMPACT_ATOMS: atom_id res chain seq x y z
N MET A 1 -0.91 9.08 -18.45
CA MET A 1 -0.97 8.49 -17.10
C MET A 1 -2.42 8.15 -16.82
N ASP A 2 -2.69 6.91 -16.40
CA ASP A 2 -4.04 6.50 -16.06
C ASP A 2 -4.40 6.96 -14.66
N GLN A 3 -5.58 7.57 -14.50
CA GLN A 3 -6.05 8.14 -13.24
C GLN A 3 -6.14 7.09 -12.12
N TYR A 4 -6.46 5.84 -12.46
CA TYR A 4 -6.58 4.75 -11.49
C TYR A 4 -5.54 3.68 -11.78
N LYS A 5 -4.66 3.45 -10.82
CA LYS A 5 -3.66 2.37 -10.89
C LYS A 5 -4.15 1.19 -10.03
N PRO A 6 -4.26 -0.02 -10.61
CA PRO A 6 -4.60 -1.22 -9.85
C PRO A 6 -3.66 -1.46 -8.67
N LEU A 7 -4.21 -1.91 -7.54
CA LEU A 7 -3.40 -2.46 -6.45
C LEU A 7 -2.83 -3.83 -6.88
N GLN A 8 -1.57 -4.10 -6.56
CA GLN A 8 -0.93 -5.38 -6.88
C GLN A 8 -1.51 -6.55 -6.07
N THR A 9 -2.25 -6.25 -5.01
CA THR A 9 -2.89 -7.22 -4.11
C THR A 9 -4.24 -7.73 -4.62
N ASN A 10 -4.74 -7.26 -5.77
CA ASN A 10 -5.95 -7.79 -6.37
C ASN A 10 -5.84 -9.32 -6.56
N PRO A 11 -6.80 -10.13 -6.06
CA PRO A 11 -6.69 -11.59 -6.11
C PRO A 11 -7.12 -12.19 -7.46
N THR A 12 -7.60 -11.37 -8.40
CA THR A 12 -8.17 -11.82 -9.67
C THR A 12 -7.44 -11.20 -10.86
N SER A 13 -7.63 -11.79 -12.05
CA SER A 13 -7.06 -11.29 -13.30
C SER A 13 -7.67 -9.98 -13.77
N VAL A 14 -8.86 -9.61 -13.28
CA VAL A 14 -9.52 -8.34 -13.57
C VAL A 14 -9.43 -7.47 -12.32
N PRO A 15 -8.55 -6.46 -12.27
CA PRO A 15 -8.39 -5.65 -11.08
C PRO A 15 -9.65 -4.82 -10.81
N VAL A 16 -10.15 -4.89 -9.57
CA VAL A 16 -11.34 -4.15 -9.12
C VAL A 16 -10.99 -3.09 -8.06
N LEU A 17 -9.85 -3.24 -7.39
CA LEU A 17 -9.33 -2.25 -6.45
C LEU A 17 -8.18 -1.46 -7.08
N ALA A 18 -8.26 -0.13 -6.97
CA ALA A 18 -7.27 0.78 -7.52
C ALA A 18 -7.14 2.02 -6.64
N PHE A 19 -6.02 2.72 -6.76
CA PHE A 19 -5.81 4.02 -6.12
C PHE A 19 -5.71 5.13 -7.17
N ASN A 20 -6.13 6.34 -6.78
CA ASN A 20 -6.17 7.50 -7.67
C ASN A 20 -4.77 8.13 -7.80
N THR A 21 -4.12 7.94 -8.94
CA THR A 21 -2.80 8.51 -9.27
C THR A 21 -2.84 10.01 -9.54
N PHE A 22 -4.02 10.65 -9.58
CA PHE A 22 -4.15 12.10 -9.68
C PHE A 22 -4.43 12.76 -8.31
N ALA A 23 -4.59 11.96 -7.24
CA ALA A 23 -4.75 12.50 -5.90
C ALA A 23 -3.49 13.29 -5.47
N PRO A 24 -3.63 14.40 -4.71
CA PRO A 24 -2.50 15.12 -4.14
C PRO A 24 -1.53 14.21 -3.39
N SER A 25 -0.22 14.44 -3.55
CA SER A 25 0.82 13.56 -2.99
C SER A 25 0.71 13.39 -1.47
N HIS A 26 0.28 14.42 -0.74
CA HIS A 26 0.10 14.33 0.70
C HIS A 26 -1.03 13.36 1.10
N LEU A 27 -2.13 13.29 0.33
CA LEU A 27 -3.23 12.35 0.58
C LEU A 27 -2.83 10.91 0.27
N LEU A 28 -2.06 10.71 -0.83
CA LEU A 28 -1.47 9.40 -1.11
C LEU A 28 -0.51 8.99 0.02
N HIS A 29 0.31 9.91 0.51
CA HIS A 29 1.27 9.63 1.57
C HIS A 29 0.58 9.28 2.89
N GLU A 30 -0.43 10.05 3.30
CA GLU A 30 -1.20 9.76 4.51
C GLU A 30 -1.89 8.39 4.42
N THR A 31 -2.49 8.09 3.27
CA THR A 31 -3.14 6.79 3.04
C THR A 31 -2.12 5.64 3.08
N ALA A 32 -0.99 5.79 2.39
CA ALA A 32 0.10 4.82 2.36
C ALA A 32 0.64 4.54 3.78
N ARG A 33 0.89 5.60 4.55
CA ARG A 33 1.35 5.51 5.93
C ARG A 33 0.34 4.79 6.81
N SER A 34 -0.95 5.05 6.65
CA SER A 34 -2.00 4.33 7.38
C SER A 34 -1.98 2.83 7.08
N ARG A 35 -1.86 2.46 5.80
CA ARG A 35 -1.77 1.06 5.35
C ARG A 35 -0.55 0.33 5.89
N VAL A 36 0.61 0.98 5.84
CA VAL A 36 1.85 0.44 6.42
C VAL A 36 1.70 0.24 7.92
N ARG A 37 1.20 1.26 8.63
CA ARG A 37 1.01 1.20 10.09
C ARG A 37 0.10 0.06 10.51
N ILE A 38 -1.06 -0.10 9.87
CA ILE A 38 -2.01 -1.19 10.19
C ILE A 38 -1.37 -2.56 9.99
N GLY A 39 -0.65 -2.74 8.87
CA GLY A 39 0.03 -4.01 8.60
C GLY A 39 1.11 -4.32 9.63
N THR A 40 1.89 -3.32 10.04
CA THR A 40 2.91 -3.44 11.08
C THR A 40 2.30 -3.76 12.45
N GLU A 41 1.31 -2.99 12.90
CA GLU A 41 0.62 -3.22 14.19
C GLU A 41 -0.01 -4.63 14.26
N LEU A 42 -0.51 -5.15 13.13
CA LEU A 42 -1.02 -6.51 13.05
C LEU A 42 0.08 -7.56 13.20
N LEU A 43 1.24 -7.38 12.56
CA LEU A 43 2.39 -8.27 12.72
C LEU A 43 2.98 -8.21 14.14
N GLU A 44 3.00 -7.04 14.77
CA GLU A 44 3.40 -6.88 16.17
C GLU A 44 2.46 -7.62 17.12
N THR A 45 1.16 -7.56 16.85
CA THR A 45 0.16 -8.31 17.62
C THR A 45 0.38 -9.81 17.50
N LEU A 46 0.64 -10.28 16.27
CA LEU A 46 0.90 -11.70 15.98
C LEU A 46 2.20 -12.21 16.60
N SER A 47 3.25 -11.39 16.62
CA SER A 47 4.52 -11.77 17.24
C SER A 47 4.42 -11.83 18.77
N ALA A 48 3.58 -11.00 19.38
CA ALA A 48 3.36 -10.98 20.83
C ALA A 48 2.38 -12.06 21.32
N LYS A 49 1.38 -12.43 20.51
CA LYS A 49 0.33 -13.40 20.84
C LYS A 49 0.08 -14.32 19.65
N ALA A 50 0.91 -15.33 19.50
CA ALA A 50 0.75 -16.32 18.44
C ALA A 50 -0.43 -17.26 18.76
N ASP A 51 -1.64 -16.88 18.34
CA ASP A 51 -2.74 -17.82 18.22
C ASP A 51 -2.67 -18.49 16.84
N SER A 52 -2.41 -19.79 16.85
CA SER A 52 -2.19 -20.60 15.64
C SER A 52 -3.42 -20.71 14.74
N GLN A 53 -4.63 -20.56 15.29
CA GLN A 53 -5.86 -20.87 14.57
C GLN A 53 -6.14 -19.91 13.40
N ASN A 54 -5.68 -18.66 13.50
CA ASN A 54 -5.93 -17.62 12.49
C ASN A 54 -4.66 -16.99 11.91
N LEU A 55 -3.48 -17.54 12.25
CA LEU A 55 -2.20 -16.96 11.88
C LEU A 55 -2.08 -16.68 10.38
N HIS A 56 -2.46 -17.63 9.53
CA HIS A 56 -2.38 -17.46 8.08
C HIS A 56 -3.25 -16.31 7.55
N HIS A 57 -4.49 -16.19 8.03
CA HIS A 57 -5.40 -15.12 7.60
C HIS A 57 -4.91 -13.74 8.06
N LEU A 58 -4.41 -13.65 9.28
CA LEU A 58 -3.92 -12.40 9.86
C LEU A 58 -2.61 -11.95 9.20
N VAL A 59 -1.69 -12.87 8.93
CA VAL A 59 -0.47 -12.58 8.15
C VAL A 59 -0.83 -12.14 6.73
N THR A 60 -1.79 -12.81 6.09
CA THR A 60 -2.26 -12.42 4.76
C THR A 60 -2.85 -11.01 4.77
N ALA A 61 -3.68 -10.68 5.76
CA ALA A 61 -4.25 -9.34 5.90
C ALA A 61 -3.17 -8.27 6.12
N ALA A 62 -2.15 -8.56 6.94
CA ALA A 62 -1.01 -7.66 7.14
C ALA A 62 -0.23 -7.43 5.84
N LEU A 63 0.07 -8.50 5.11
CA LEU A 63 0.79 -8.44 3.84
C LEU A 63 0.05 -7.64 2.78
N VAL A 64 -1.28 -7.81 2.67
CA VAL A 64 -2.11 -7.00 1.75
C VAL A 64 -2.01 -5.53 2.11
N SER A 65 -2.21 -5.17 3.39
CA SER A 65 -2.12 -3.77 3.83
C SER A 65 -0.73 -3.17 3.56
N LEU A 66 0.35 -3.89 3.86
CA LEU A 66 1.71 -3.43 3.60
C LEU A 66 1.98 -3.20 2.10
N ARG A 67 1.55 -4.14 1.26
CA ARG A 67 1.72 -4.06 -0.20
C ARG A 67 0.91 -2.91 -0.81
N ASP A 68 -0.31 -2.69 -0.35
CA ASP A 68 -1.12 -1.54 -0.78
C ASP A 68 -0.45 -0.21 -0.43
N GLY A 69 0.18 -0.14 0.77
CA GLY A 69 0.97 1.02 1.16
C GLY A 69 2.20 1.23 0.26
N LEU A 70 2.91 0.15 -0.08
CA LEU A 70 4.06 0.19 -0.99
C LEU A 70 3.70 0.66 -2.40
N ASP A 71 2.54 0.24 -2.93
CA ASP A 71 2.06 0.68 -4.25
C ASP A 71 1.91 2.21 -4.32
N MET A 72 1.33 2.80 -3.27
CA MET A 72 1.16 4.25 -3.17
C MET A 72 2.47 4.99 -2.93
N MET A 73 3.37 4.43 -2.10
CA MET A 73 4.72 4.98 -1.92
C MET A 73 5.54 4.95 -3.21
N GLY A 74 5.41 3.90 -4.02
CA GLY A 74 6.05 3.81 -5.33
C GLY A 74 5.55 4.88 -6.30
N GLU A 75 4.25 5.20 -6.27
CA GLU A 75 3.72 6.32 -7.06
C GLU A 75 4.23 7.68 -6.56
N ILE A 76 4.34 7.88 -5.24
CA ILE A 76 4.93 9.10 -4.67
C ILE A 76 6.40 9.24 -5.11
N GLN A 77 7.19 8.16 -5.01
CA GLN A 77 8.59 8.17 -5.44
C GLN A 77 8.72 8.54 -6.91
N ARG A 78 7.91 7.92 -7.78
CA ARG A 78 7.88 8.24 -9.22
C ARG A 78 7.59 9.72 -9.48
N ARG A 79 6.75 10.37 -8.68
CA ARG A 79 6.47 11.81 -8.79
C ARG A 79 7.67 12.65 -8.35
N LEU A 80 8.34 12.26 -7.27
CA LEU A 80 9.54 12.94 -6.78
C LEU A 80 10.66 12.86 -7.83
N ASP A 81 10.87 11.69 -8.44
CA ASP A 81 11.85 11.51 -9.51
C ASP A 81 11.54 12.42 -10.71
N ALA A 82 10.28 12.46 -11.14
CA ALA A 82 9.83 13.32 -12.24
C ALA A 82 9.95 14.83 -11.93
N GLN A 83 9.92 15.23 -10.65
CA GLN A 83 10.17 16.60 -10.23
C GLN A 83 11.67 16.93 -10.22
N ALA A 84 12.52 15.98 -9.81
CA ALA A 84 13.97 16.13 -9.80
C ALA A 84 14.57 16.22 -11.22
N GLU A 85 13.93 15.59 -12.21
CA GLU A 85 14.35 15.61 -13.61
C GLU A 85 13.91 16.87 -14.38
N GLN A 86 13.04 17.72 -13.82
CA GLN A 86 12.60 18.94 -14.49
C GLN A 86 13.67 20.05 -14.36
N PRO A 87 14.20 20.59 -15.47
CA PRO A 87 15.13 21.71 -15.42
C PRO A 87 14.42 22.96 -14.87
N VAL A 88 15.09 23.65 -13.93
CA VAL A 88 14.66 24.91 -13.30
C VAL A 88 14.49 26.01 -14.33
#